data_AF-A0A2D5K2X0-F1
#
_entry.id   AF-A0A2D5K2X0-F1
#
_cell.length_a   1.000
_cell.length_b   1.000
_cell.length_c   1.000
_cell.angle_alpha   90.00
_cell.angle_beta   90.00
_cell.angle_gamma   90.00
#
_symmetry.space_group_name_H-M   'P 1'
#
loop_
_entity.id
_entity.type
_entity.pdbx_description
1 polymer ?
#
loop_
_entity_poly.entity_id
_entity_poly.type
_entity_poly.pdbx_seq_one_letter_code
_entity_poly.pdbx_strand_id
1 'polypeptide(L)'
;YDYVSKWLFPVPGEIKKHIKTDFPGMPGGGGSDYASFVAAGVPAFSLSSLDWSYRDYTWHTNIDTYDKIIFDDVRSNVILTAILTYMASEDESKASREKRVMPVSPRTGKQATWPKKRAPRRSAPNN
;
A
#
# COMPACT_ATOMS: atom_id res chain seq x y z
N TYR A 1 -4.65 9.40 -10.71
CA TYR A 1 -4.92 8.87 -9.35
C TYR A 1 -5.90 9.76 -8.60
N ASP A 2 -6.92 10.26 -9.30
CA ASP A 2 -7.88 11.22 -8.76
C ASP A 2 -8.76 10.60 -7.65
N TYR A 3 -9.09 9.32 -7.82
CA TYR A 3 -9.90 8.54 -6.87
C TYR A 3 -9.33 8.56 -5.43
N VAL A 4 -8.00 8.47 -5.24
CA VAL A 4 -7.42 8.48 -3.88
C VAL A 4 -7.63 9.82 -3.20
N SER A 5 -7.50 10.93 -3.94
CA SER A 5 -7.73 12.27 -3.41
C SER A 5 -9.19 12.47 -3.02
N LYS A 6 -10.12 11.96 -3.84
CA LYS A 6 -11.56 11.92 -3.54
C LYS A 6 -11.86 11.09 -2.28
N TRP A 7 -11.27 9.90 -2.15
CA TRP A 7 -11.50 9.03 -0.98
C TRP A 7 -10.89 9.59 0.31
N LEU A 8 -9.80 10.36 0.20
CA LEU A 8 -9.19 11.08 1.32
C LEU A 8 -9.93 12.39 1.68
N PHE A 9 -10.90 12.84 0.88
CA PHE A 9 -11.63 14.07 1.15
C PHE A 9 -12.34 14.07 2.53
N PRO A 10 -13.14 13.05 2.89
CA PRO A 10 -13.84 13.00 4.18
C PRO A 10 -12.96 12.62 5.38
N VAL A 11 -11.68 12.32 5.19
CA VAL A 11 -10.78 11.98 6.31
C VAL A 11 -10.57 13.21 7.20
N PRO A 12 -10.73 13.10 8.53
CA PRO A 12 -10.52 14.22 9.44
C PRO A 12 -9.14 14.88 9.29
N GLY A 13 -9.08 16.20 9.43
CA GLY A 13 -7.88 16.99 9.16
C GLY A 13 -6.69 16.61 10.05
N GLU A 14 -6.97 16.21 11.29
CA GLU A 14 -5.99 15.74 12.27
C GLU A 14 -5.29 14.45 11.85
N ILE A 15 -5.96 13.56 11.10
CA ILE A 15 -5.36 12.35 10.53
C ILE A 15 -4.72 12.70 9.18
N LYS A 16 -5.46 13.40 8.33
CA LYS A 16 -5.07 13.69 6.94
C LYS A 16 -3.77 14.46 6.83
N LYS A 17 -3.48 15.39 7.76
CA LYS A 17 -2.25 16.20 7.76
C LYS A 17 -0.95 15.38 7.84
N HIS A 18 -1.03 14.15 8.32
CA HIS A 18 0.12 13.24 8.44
C HIS A 18 0.30 12.34 7.22
N ILE A 19 -0.69 12.27 6.32
CA ILE A 19 -0.68 11.38 5.17
C ILE A 19 0.19 11.95 4.06
N LYS A 20 1.11 11.13 3.56
CA LYS A 20 1.92 11.42 2.37
C LYS A 20 1.52 10.47 1.26
N THR A 21 1.31 11.01 0.07
CA THR A 21 0.92 10.22 -1.11
C THR A 21 1.99 10.36 -2.20
N ASP A 22 2.45 9.23 -2.75
CA ASP A 22 3.33 9.20 -3.93
C ASP A 22 2.60 8.42 -5.04
N PHE A 23 1.89 9.15 -5.91
CA PHE A 23 1.11 8.56 -6.99
C PHE A 23 1.37 9.24 -8.34
N PRO A 24 1.55 8.46 -9.43
CA PRO A 24 1.80 7.02 -9.41
C PRO A 24 3.15 6.73 -8.76
N GLY A 25 3.20 5.89 -7.73
CA GLY A 25 4.46 5.49 -7.08
C GLY A 25 5.17 4.36 -7.81
N MET A 26 6.33 3.94 -7.30
CA MET A 26 6.97 2.70 -7.75
C MET A 26 6.09 1.50 -7.39
N PRO A 27 5.93 0.49 -8.29
CA PRO A 27 5.19 -0.70 -7.93
C PRO A 27 5.92 -1.46 -6.80
N GLY A 28 5.14 -2.05 -5.89
CA GLY A 28 5.69 -2.80 -4.76
C GLY A 28 6.66 -3.90 -5.21
N GLY A 29 7.86 -3.91 -4.64
CA GLY A 29 8.93 -4.86 -4.98
C GLY A 29 8.79 -6.26 -4.38
N GLY A 30 7.74 -6.49 -3.56
CA GLY A 30 7.55 -7.69 -2.75
C GLY A 30 7.60 -7.38 -1.24
N GLY A 31 7.22 -8.35 -0.40
CA GLY A 31 7.20 -8.21 1.07
C GLY A 31 5.88 -7.69 1.66
N SER A 32 4.91 -7.33 0.82
CA SER A 32 3.54 -7.01 1.22
C SER A 32 2.57 -7.48 0.13
N ASP A 33 1.36 -7.89 0.53
CA ASP A 33 0.44 -8.64 -0.33
C ASP A 33 -0.12 -7.82 -1.50
N TYR A 34 -0.24 -6.49 -1.34
CA TYR A 34 -0.76 -5.59 -2.38
C TYR A 34 0.05 -5.66 -3.68
N ALA A 35 1.34 -5.99 -3.61
CA ALA A 35 2.23 -6.08 -4.77
C ALA A 35 1.76 -7.13 -5.78
N SER A 36 1.11 -8.21 -5.32
CA SER A 36 0.57 -9.25 -6.20
C SER A 36 -0.60 -8.74 -7.06
N PHE A 37 -1.47 -7.91 -6.49
CA PHE A 37 -2.57 -7.24 -7.18
C PHE A 37 -2.07 -6.23 -8.22
N VAL A 38 -1.05 -5.43 -7.85
CA VAL A 38 -0.40 -4.48 -8.76
C VAL A 38 0.22 -5.20 -9.96
N ALA A 39 0.95 -6.30 -9.73
CA ALA A 39 1.47 -7.14 -10.81
C ALA A 39 0.34 -7.71 -11.68
N ALA A 40 -0.84 -7.96 -11.09
CA ALA A 40 -2.02 -8.41 -11.81
C ALA A 40 -2.73 -7.32 -12.64
N GLY A 41 -2.34 -6.05 -12.50
CA GLY A 41 -2.99 -4.89 -13.13
C GLY A 41 -4.20 -4.36 -12.35
N VAL A 42 -4.35 -4.79 -11.09
CA VAL A 42 -5.37 -4.27 -10.16
C VAL A 42 -4.75 -3.12 -9.37
N PRO A 43 -5.39 -1.94 -9.29
CA PRO A 43 -4.90 -0.84 -8.48
C PRO A 43 -4.90 -1.28 -7.00
N ALA A 44 -3.74 -1.23 -6.37
CA ALA A 44 -3.58 -1.53 -4.96
C ALA A 44 -2.40 -0.75 -4.41
N PHE A 45 -2.45 -0.43 -3.12
CA PHE A 45 -1.41 0.32 -2.41
C PHE A 45 -1.37 -0.13 -0.96
N SER A 46 -0.23 0.10 -0.30
CA SER A 46 -0.06 -0.18 1.13
C SER A 46 -0.46 1.03 1.96
N LEU A 47 -1.16 0.80 3.07
CA LEU A 47 -1.30 1.78 4.14
C LEU A 47 -0.21 1.50 5.17
N SER A 48 0.90 2.23 5.07
CA SER A 48 2.00 2.12 6.04
C SER A 48 1.76 3.04 7.23
N SER A 49 2.20 2.59 8.41
CA SER A 49 2.23 3.41 9.63
C SER A 49 3.58 4.12 9.79
N LEU A 50 3.68 4.97 10.81
CA LEU A 50 4.94 5.59 11.20
C LEU A 50 6.00 4.53 11.55
N ASP A 51 7.18 4.66 10.98
CA ASP A 51 8.33 3.79 11.26
C ASP A 51 9.07 4.30 12.51
N TRP A 52 8.53 4.04 13.70
CA TRP A 52 9.18 4.35 14.98
C TRP A 52 10.22 3.28 15.32
N SER A 53 11.28 3.21 14.51
CA SER A 53 12.28 2.13 14.56
C SER A 53 11.69 0.72 14.37
N TYR A 54 10.48 0.61 13.79
CA TYR A 54 9.84 -0.69 13.57
C TYR A 54 10.77 -1.58 12.75
N ARG A 55 11.27 -1.09 11.62
CA ARG A 55 12.08 -1.91 10.71
C ARG A 55 13.44 -2.33 11.28
N ASP A 56 14.11 -1.43 12.00
CA ASP A 56 15.49 -1.61 12.43
C ASP A 56 15.63 -2.17 13.86
N TYR A 57 14.54 -2.15 14.65
CA TYR A 57 14.58 -2.54 16.06
C TYR A 57 13.59 -3.64 16.43
N THR A 58 12.31 -3.54 16.04
CA THR A 58 11.30 -4.50 16.53
C THR A 58 10.97 -5.58 15.51
N TRP A 59 10.89 -5.26 14.22
CA TRP A 59 10.45 -6.17 13.17
C TRP A 59 11.29 -7.46 13.10
N HIS A 60 10.62 -8.61 13.04
CA HIS A 60 11.24 -9.94 13.03
C HIS A 60 12.14 -10.23 14.24
N THR A 61 11.83 -9.64 15.39
CA THR A 61 12.49 -9.96 16.67
C THR A 61 11.47 -10.49 17.69
N ASN A 62 11.96 -10.97 18.82
CA ASN A 62 11.13 -11.37 19.96
C ASN A 62 10.56 -10.18 20.77
N ILE A 63 10.92 -8.95 20.42
CA ILE A 63 10.44 -7.72 21.08
C ILE A 63 9.37 -6.98 20.26
N ASP A 64 8.88 -7.60 19.18
CA ASP A 64 7.69 -7.18 18.44
C ASP A 64 6.42 -7.62 19.19
N THR A 65 6.12 -6.90 20.27
CA THR A 65 5.14 -7.29 21.28
C THR A 65 4.12 -6.19 21.54
N TYR A 66 3.02 -6.56 22.18
CA TYR A 66 1.84 -5.70 22.41
C TYR A 66 2.16 -4.34 23.04
N ASP A 67 3.17 -4.28 23.92
CA ASP A 67 3.61 -3.06 24.59
C ASP A 67 4.19 -2.00 23.63
N LYS A 68 4.51 -2.37 22.38
CA LYS A 68 4.98 -1.44 21.35
C LYS A 68 3.84 -0.82 20.53
N ILE A 69 2.59 -1.21 20.77
CA ILE A 69 1.43 -0.67 20.09
C ILE A 69 1.07 0.71 20.65
N ILE A 70 1.02 1.71 19.76
CA ILE A 70 0.50 3.04 20.07
C ILE A 70 -0.99 3.06 19.71
N PHE A 71 -1.87 3.00 20.71
CA PHE A 71 -3.31 2.85 20.48
C PHE A 71 -3.96 4.04 19.76
N ASP A 72 -3.44 5.25 19.94
CA ASP A 72 -3.94 6.42 19.22
C ASP A 72 -3.62 6.35 17.72
N ASP A 73 -2.46 5.80 17.35
CA ASP A 73 -2.09 5.52 15.97
C ASP A 73 -2.96 4.41 15.38
N VAL A 74 -3.21 3.34 16.14
CA VAL A 74 -4.14 2.26 15.73
C VAL A 74 -5.52 2.82 15.47
N ARG A 75 -6.07 3.65 16.38
CA ARG A 75 -7.38 4.28 16.20
C ARG A 75 -7.41 5.14 14.94
N SER A 76 -6.38 5.95 14.72
CA SER A 76 -6.26 6.80 13.53
C SER A 76 -6.18 5.99 12.24
N ASN A 77 -5.40 4.90 12.24
CA ASN A 77 -5.29 3.97 11.12
C ASN A 77 -6.61 3.25 10.81
N VAL A 78 -7.37 2.86 11.84
CA VAL A 78 -8.69 2.24 11.68
C VAL A 78 -9.67 3.23 11.04
N ILE A 79 -9.73 4.46 11.55
CA ILE A 79 -10.60 5.52 11.00
C ILE A 79 -10.25 5.77 9.53
N LEU A 80 -8.96 5.95 9.21
CA LEU A 80 -8.50 6.14 7.84
C LEU A 80 -8.89 4.98 6.94
N THR A 81 -8.62 3.75 7.37
CA THR A 81 -8.89 2.54 6.57
C THR A 81 -10.38 2.38 6.33
N ALA A 82 -11.21 2.55 7.35
CA ALA A 82 -12.67 2.44 7.24
C ALA A 82 -13.24 3.47 6.24
N ILE A 83 -12.80 4.72 6.34
CA ILE A 83 -13.21 5.78 5.40
C ILE A 83 -12.77 5.44 3.98
N LEU A 84 -11.51 5.06 3.77
CA LEU A 84 -11.00 4.71 2.45
C LEU A 84 -11.76 3.52 1.84
N THR A 85 -12.01 2.47 2.61
CA THR A 85 -12.75 1.30 2.15
C THR A 85 -14.19 1.65 1.79
N TYR A 86 -14.87 2.43 2.62
CA TYR A 86 -16.24 2.89 2.36
C TYR A 86 -16.29 3.77 1.10
N MET A 87 -15.42 4.78 1.01
CA MET A 87 -15.39 5.65 -0.17
C MET A 87 -15.04 4.90 -1.45
N ALA A 88 -14.23 3.83 -1.36
CA ALA A 88 -13.94 2.96 -2.49
C ALA A 88 -15.11 2.03 -2.86
N SER A 89 -15.93 1.57 -1.91
CA SER A 89 -17.11 0.76 -2.20
C SER A 89 -18.24 1.57 -2.84
N GLU A 90 -18.39 2.82 -2.41
CA GLU A 90 -19.42 3.74 -2.91
C GLU A 90 -18.99 4.51 -4.16
N ASP A 91 -17.77 4.29 -4.68
CA ASP A 91 -17.33 4.95 -5.91
C ASP A 91 -17.91 4.24 -7.15
N GLU A 92 -18.89 4.87 -7.79
CA GLU A 92 -19.46 4.39 -9.05
C GLU A 92 -18.42 4.34 -10.19
N SER A 93 -17.35 5.14 -10.08
CA SER A 93 -16.27 5.16 -11.06
C SER A 93 -15.22 4.08 -10.78
N LYS A 94 -14.70 3.46 -11.84
CA LYS A 94 -13.61 2.48 -11.68
C LYS A 94 -12.31 3.20 -11.35
N ALA A 95 -11.60 2.72 -10.33
CA ALA A 95 -10.23 3.14 -10.05
C ALA A 95 -9.33 2.98 -11.29
N SER A 96 -8.52 4.01 -11.57
CA SER A 96 -7.61 4.00 -12.72
C SER A 96 -6.61 2.87 -12.64
N ARG A 97 -6.44 2.15 -13.75
CA ARG A 97 -5.45 1.06 -13.94
C ARG A 97 -4.21 1.53 -14.71
N GLU A 98 -4.06 2.85 -14.88
CA GLU A 98 -2.93 3.43 -15.56
C GLU A 98 -1.62 3.06 -14.85
N LYS A 99 -0.64 2.63 -15.63
CA LYS A 99 0.68 2.25 -15.13
C LYS A 99 1.62 3.44 -15.29
N ARG A 100 2.39 3.76 -14.25
CA ARG A 100 3.57 4.64 -14.35
C ARG A 100 4.51 4.17 -15.47
N VAL A 101 5.10 5.15 -16.14
CA VAL A 101 6.29 4.97 -16.98
C VAL A 101 7.48 4.65 -16.08
N MET A 102 8.04 3.46 -16.22
CA MET A 102 9.15 3.02 -15.36
C MET A 102 10.41 3.84 -15.61
N PRO A 103 11.19 4.18 -14.56
CA PRO A 103 12.41 4.96 -14.71
C PRO A 103 13.49 4.18 -15.46
N VAL A 104 14.43 4.92 -16.05
CA VAL A 104 15.64 4.34 -16.63
C VAL A 104 16.68 4.17 -15.54
N SER A 105 17.24 2.97 -15.43
CA SER A 105 18.29 2.66 -14.46
C SER A 105 19.58 3.42 -14.81
N PRO A 106 20.09 4.30 -13.92
CA PRO A 106 21.33 5.04 -14.19
C PRO A 106 22.54 4.12 -14.37
N ARG A 107 22.53 2.93 -13.74
CA ARG A 107 23.63 1.96 -13.78
C ARG A 107 23.71 1.19 -15.10
N THR A 108 22.57 0.98 -15.76
CA THR A 108 22.48 0.07 -16.92
C THR A 108 21.95 0.72 -18.18
N GLY A 109 21.43 1.96 -18.10
CA GLY A 109 20.79 2.66 -19.21
C GLY A 109 19.49 2.02 -19.70
N LYS A 110 19.02 0.93 -19.07
CA LYS A 110 17.81 0.20 -19.47
C LYS A 110 16.61 0.67 -18.66
N GLN A 111 15.46 0.78 -19.32
CA GLN A 111 14.21 1.04 -18.63
C GLN A 111 13.86 -0.12 -17.70
N ALA A 112 13.52 0.20 -16.45
CA ALA A 112 13.02 -0.81 -15.52
C ALA A 112 11.70 -1.40 -16.05
N THR A 113 11.43 -2.65 -15.71
CA THR A 113 10.21 -3.34 -16.16
C THR A 113 9.21 -3.42 -15.03
N TRP A 114 7.93 -3.41 -15.39
CA TRP A 114 6.85 -3.68 -14.42
C TRP A 114 7.00 -5.09 -13.84
N PRO A 115 6.66 -5.29 -12.54
CA PRO A 115 6.67 -6.61 -11.94
C PRO A 115 5.74 -7.57 -12.68
N LYS A 116 6.23 -8.80 -12.89
CA LYS A 116 5.47 -9.88 -13.54
C LYS A 116 4.58 -10.59 -12.51
N LYS A 117 3.40 -11.04 -12.94
CA LYS A 117 2.58 -11.98 -12.17
C LYS A 117 3.37 -13.26 -11.91
N ARG A 118 3.30 -13.80 -10.69
CA ARG A 118 3.96 -15.06 -10.30
C ARG A 118 2.90 -16.09 -9.94
N ALA A 119 3.12 -17.34 -10.33
CA ALA A 119 2.30 -18.45 -9.84
C ALA A 119 2.62 -18.74 -8.36
N PRO A 120 1.63 -19.16 -7.55
CA PRO A 120 1.87 -19.57 -6.18
C PRO A 120 2.82 -20.78 -6.14
N ARG A 121 3.69 -20.85 -5.13
CA ARG A 121 4.62 -21.96 -4.94
C ARG A 121 3.94 -23.23 -4.39
N ARG A 122 2.75 -23.09 -3.83
CA ARG A 122 1.93 -24.20 -3.30
C ARG A 122 0.68 -24.35 -4.17
N SER A 123 0.40 -25.58 -4.60
CA SER A 123 -0.87 -25.97 -5.21
C SER A 123 -1.96 -25.99 -4.15
N ALA A 124 -3.18 -25.59 -4.49
CA ALA A 124 -4.34 -25.91 -3.66
C ALA A 124 -4.50 -27.45 -3.63
N PRO A 125 -4.91 -28.07 -2.51
CA PRO A 125 -5.32 -29.46 -2.52
C PRO A 125 -6.48 -29.61 -3.50
N ASN A 126 -6.47 -30.67 -4.31
CA ASN A 126 -7.64 -31.04 -5.10
C ASN A 126 -8.72 -31.48 -4.10
N ASN A 127 -9.81 -30.70 -3.98
CA ASN A 127 -11.04 -31.15 -3.35
C ASN A 127 -11.84 -31.99 -4.34
#